data_AF-A0AAJ4ZLE2-F1
#
_entry.id   AF-A0AAJ4ZLE2-F1
#
_cell.length_a   1.000
_cell.length_b   1.000
_cell.length_c   1.000
_cell.angle_alpha   90.00
_cell.angle_beta   90.00
_cell.angle_gamma   90.00
#
_symmetry.space_group_name_H-M   'P 1'
#
loop_
_entity.id
_entity.type
_entity.pdbx_description
1 polymer ?
#
loop_
_entity_poly.entity_id
_entity_poly.type
_entity_poly.pdbx_seq_one_letter_code
_entity_poly.pdbx_strand_id
1 'polypeptide(L)'
;MQGDTGRQLLAQAGVKADDVDTMLFVREGRAWRDSAAVLRIAHVLGWPWRLAWMGWFIPVTLRDALYRWAARNRYRWFGRSATCILPPPDAAHRFLA
;
A
#
# COMPACT_ATOMS: atom_id res chain seq x y z
N MET A 1 -0.38 -3.93 10.27
CA MET A 1 -0.06 -2.69 11.04
C MET A 1 -0.32 -2.85 12.53
N GLN A 2 -1.28 -3.69 12.96
CA GLN A 2 -1.65 -3.82 14.37
C GLN A 2 -0.75 -4.72 15.24
N GLY A 3 0.19 -5.46 14.65
CA GLY A 3 1.22 -6.21 15.41
C GLY A 3 2.38 -5.31 15.85
N ASP A 4 3.16 -5.78 16.83
CA ASP A 4 4.20 -4.97 17.52
C ASP A 4 5.28 -4.46 16.56
N THR A 5 5.78 -5.30 15.66
CA THR A 5 6.74 -4.93 14.61
C THR A 5 6.19 -3.82 13.70
N GLY A 6 4.89 -3.90 13.36
CA GLY A 6 4.22 -2.88 12.56
C GLY A 6 4.08 -1.53 13.27
N ARG A 7 3.78 -1.55 14.58
CA ARG A 7 3.69 -0.35 15.42
C ARG A 7 5.03 0.35 15.58
N GLN A 8 6.12 -0.41 15.75
CA GLN A 8 7.47 0.15 15.82
C GLN A 8 7.87 0.84 14.51
N LEU A 9 7.62 0.21 13.35
CA LEU A 9 7.91 0.81 12.05
C LEU A 9 7.11 2.09 11.79
N LEU A 10 5.84 2.12 12.21
CA LEU A 10 5.00 3.33 12.15
C LEU A 10 5.57 4.46 13.01
N ALA A 11 5.98 4.15 14.24
CA ALA A 11 6.60 5.12 15.14
C ALA A 11 7.92 5.68 14.58
N GLN A 12 8.78 4.83 14.00
CA GLN A 12 10.02 5.25 13.34
C GLN A 12 9.77 6.15 12.12
N ALA A 13 8.68 5.90 11.39
CA ALA A 13 8.28 6.73 10.25
C ALA A 13 7.57 8.04 10.67
N GLY A 14 7.32 8.25 11.97
CA GLY A 14 6.59 9.41 12.48
C GLY A 14 5.10 9.40 12.12
N VAL A 15 4.52 8.24 11.84
CA VAL A 15 3.14 8.08 11.41
C VAL A 15 2.33 7.40 12.51
N LYS A 16 1.19 7.99 12.90
CA LYS A 16 0.28 7.35 13.86
C LYS A 16 -0.40 6.16 13.22
N ALA A 17 -0.61 5.09 13.99
CA ALA A 17 -1.28 3.89 13.51
C ALA A 17 -2.71 4.16 13.02
N ASP A 18 -3.40 5.12 13.64
CA ASP A 18 -4.76 5.52 13.26
C ASP A 18 -4.82 6.34 11.96
N ASP A 19 -3.67 6.86 11.49
CA ASP A 19 -3.57 7.68 10.28
C ASP A 19 -3.29 6.85 9.01
N VAL A 20 -3.30 5.52 9.12
CA VAL A 20 -3.00 4.60 8.02
C VAL A 20 -4.08 3.52 7.89
N ASP A 21 -5.03 3.76 6.98
CA ASP A 21 -6.16 2.85 6.78
C ASP A 21 -5.80 1.62 5.93
N THR A 22 -4.95 1.77 4.91
CA THR A 22 -4.76 0.71 3.90
C THR A 22 -3.31 0.44 3.52
N MET A 23 -2.50 1.48 3.28
CA MET A 23 -1.15 1.30 2.74
C MET A 23 -0.17 2.40 3.16
N LEU A 24 1.04 1.99 3.56
CA LEU A 24 2.16 2.88 3.85
C LEU A 24 3.39 2.43 3.06
N PHE A 25 4.05 3.37 2.41
CA PHE A 25 5.32 3.16 1.73
C PHE A 25 6.38 4.04 2.38
N VAL A 26 7.44 3.44 2.90
CA VAL A 26 8.56 4.16 3.54
C VAL A 26 9.81 3.96 2.70
N ARG A 27 10.47 5.06 2.31
CA ARG A 27 11.74 5.03 1.58
C ARG A 27 12.54 6.29 1.88
N GLU A 28 13.84 6.13 2.15
CA GLU A 28 14.77 7.24 2.39
C GLU A 28 14.29 8.20 3.50
N GLY A 29 13.72 7.65 4.57
CA GLY A 29 13.21 8.43 5.71
C GLY A 29 11.92 9.21 5.43
N ARG A 30 11.28 9.03 4.27
CA ARG A 30 9.99 9.61 3.94
C ARG A 30 8.92 8.55 3.85
N ALA A 31 7.72 8.88 4.33
CA ALA A 31 6.56 8.02 4.31
C ALA A 31 5.48 8.58 3.37
N TRP A 32 4.93 7.72 2.51
CA TRP A 32 3.79 8.01 1.64
C TRP A 32 2.63 7.10 2.00
N ARG A 33 1.40 7.60 1.90
CA ARG A 33 0.17 6.89 2.28
C ARG A 33 -0.76 6.69 1.09
N ASP A 34 -1.56 5.62 1.14
CA ASP A 34 -2.66 5.33 0.22
C ASP A 34 -2.31 5.56 -1.27
N SER A 35 -3.02 6.48 -1.94
CA SER A 35 -2.81 6.76 -3.36
C SER A 35 -1.42 7.36 -3.64
N ALA A 36 -0.84 8.11 -2.70
CA ALA A 36 0.52 8.62 -2.82
C ALA A 36 1.57 7.50 -2.68
N ALA A 37 1.32 6.50 -1.82
CA ALA A 37 2.17 5.31 -1.70
C ALA A 37 2.20 4.55 -3.03
N VAL A 38 1.02 4.27 -3.60
CA VAL A 38 0.89 3.57 -4.88
C VAL A 38 1.61 4.30 -6.02
N LEU A 39 1.44 5.61 -6.13
CA LEU A 39 2.10 6.42 -7.16
C LEU A 39 3.62 6.45 -6.99
N ARG A 40 4.11 6.48 -5.75
CA ARG A 40 5.55 6.44 -5.47
C ARG A 40 6.14 5.06 -5.79
N ILE A 41 5.43 3.98 -5.46
CA ILE A 41 5.81 2.62 -5.84
C ILE A 41 5.87 2.48 -7.36
N ALA A 42 4.85 2.97 -8.07
CA ALA A 42 4.80 2.94 -9.53
C ALA A 42 5.98 3.72 -10.16
N HIS A 43 6.36 4.85 -9.56
CA HIS A 43 7.54 5.61 -9.98
C HIS A 43 8.85 4.83 -9.74
N VAL A 44 8.99 4.18 -8.59
CA VAL A 44 10.15 3.34 -8.24
C VAL A 44 10.29 2.12 -9.14
N LEU A 45 9.18 1.52 -9.56
CA LEU A 45 9.18 0.32 -10.40
C LEU A 45 9.66 0.57 -11.85
N GLY A 46 9.81 1.83 -12.28
CA GLY A 46 10.33 2.16 -13.60
C GLY A 46 9.31 1.97 -14.73
N TRP A 47 9.78 1.75 -15.96
CA TRP A 47 8.91 1.52 -17.13
C TRP A 47 8.39 0.06 -17.13
N PRO A 48 7.12 -0.22 -17.45
CA PRO A 48 6.05 0.67 -17.92
C PRO A 48 5.27 1.37 -16.80
N TRP A 49 5.51 1.04 -15.53
CA TRP A 49 4.72 1.56 -14.40
C TRP A 49 4.85 3.07 -14.16
N ARG A 50 5.88 3.72 -14.70
CA ARG A 50 5.95 5.19 -14.84
C ARG A 50 4.76 5.79 -15.58
N LEU A 51 4.09 5.06 -16.47
CA LEU A 51 2.86 5.52 -17.13
C LEU A 51 1.70 5.66 -16.13
N ALA A 52 1.65 4.86 -15.07
CA ALA A 52 0.66 5.02 -14.01
C ALA A 52 0.84 6.35 -13.25
N TRP A 53 2.03 6.96 -13.30
CA TRP A 53 2.28 8.31 -12.79
C TRP A 53 1.54 9.39 -13.57
N MET A 54 1.10 9.15 -14.82
CA MET A 54 0.16 10.04 -15.52
C MET A 54 -1.19 10.14 -14.80
N GLY A 55 -1.53 9.19 -13.91
CA GLY A 55 -2.64 9.32 -12.98
C GLY A 55 -2.50 10.49 -12.00
N TRP A 56 -1.36 11.19 -11.96
CA TRP A 56 -1.19 12.46 -11.24
C TRP A 56 -1.97 13.62 -11.86
N PHE A 57 -2.23 13.59 -13.17
CA PHE A 57 -3.09 14.57 -13.84
C PHE A 57 -4.56 14.43 -13.42
N ILE A 58 -4.94 13.29 -12.86
CA ILE A 58 -6.28 13.05 -12.35
C ILE A 58 -6.41 13.77 -10.99
N PRO A 59 -7.42 14.64 -10.81
CA PRO A 59 -7.60 15.35 -9.56
C PRO A 59 -7.70 14.38 -8.38
N VAL A 60 -7.10 14.76 -7.24
CA VAL A 60 -6.97 13.91 -6.05
C VAL A 60 -8.31 13.32 -5.61
N THR A 61 -9.39 14.08 -5.70
CA THR A 61 -10.76 13.63 -5.40
C THR A 61 -11.19 12.46 -6.27
N LEU A 62 -10.93 12.51 -7.57
CA LEU A 62 -11.29 11.44 -8.50
C LEU A 62 -10.38 10.22 -8.31
N ARG A 63 -9.08 10.42 -8.10
CA ARG A 63 -8.13 9.34 -7.83
C ARG A 63 -8.48 8.60 -6.53
N ASP A 64 -8.78 9.33 -5.46
CA ASP A 64 -9.18 8.72 -4.18
C ASP A 64 -10.59 8.12 -4.25
N ALA A 65 -11.51 8.69 -5.04
CA ALA A 65 -12.82 8.09 -5.26
C ALA A 65 -12.70 6.76 -6.04
N LEU A 66 -11.89 6.73 -7.10
CA LEU A 66 -11.60 5.54 -7.89
C LEU A 66 -10.90 4.48 -7.02
N TYR A 67 -9.92 4.89 -6.22
CA TYR A 67 -9.23 4.02 -5.27
C TYR A 67 -10.20 3.44 -4.24
N ARG A 68 -11.05 4.27 -3.62
CA ARG A 68 -12.09 3.80 -2.67
C ARG A 68 -13.14 2.92 -3.34
N TRP A 69 -13.47 3.15 -4.60
CA TRP A 69 -14.39 2.30 -5.35
C TRP A 69 -13.77 0.95 -5.70
N ALA A 70 -12.52 0.94 -6.17
CA ALA A 70 -11.75 -0.28 -6.41
C ALA A 70 -11.53 -1.08 -5.11
N ALA A 71 -11.16 -0.42 -4.01
CA ALA A 71 -10.96 -1.07 -2.71
C ALA A 71 -12.24 -1.74 -2.20
N ARG A 72 -13.41 -1.12 -2.40
CA ARG A 72 -14.73 -1.70 -2.07
C ARG A 72 -15.08 -2.89 -2.96
N ASN A 73 -14.70 -2.85 -4.24
CA ASN A 73 -15.00 -3.93 -5.19
C ASN A 73 -13.92 -5.02 -5.28
N ARG A 74 -12.73 -4.83 -4.68
CA ARG A 74 -11.60 -5.77 -4.84
C ARG A 74 -11.97 -7.20 -4.45
N TYR A 75 -12.73 -7.35 -3.36
CA TYR A 75 -13.15 -8.66 -2.87
C TYR A 75 -14.27 -9.29 -3.71
N ARG A 76 -15.02 -8.46 -4.45
CA ARG A 76 -16.02 -8.93 -5.42
C ARG A 76 -15.37 -9.41 -6.71
N TRP A 77 -14.28 -8.79 -7.14
CA TRP A 77 -13.61 -9.14 -8.41
C TRP A 77 -12.55 -10.23 -8.28
N PHE A 78 -11.78 -10.23 -7.20
CA PHE A 78 -10.69 -11.19 -6.97
C PHE A 78 -11.06 -12.29 -5.97
N GLY A 79 -12.25 -12.21 -5.37
CA GLY A 79 -12.65 -13.08 -4.27
C GLY A 79 -11.99 -12.70 -2.94
N ARG A 80 -12.44 -13.34 -1.86
CA ARG A 80 -11.77 -13.34 -0.56
C ARG A 80 -11.11 -14.70 -0.35
N SER A 81 -9.85 -14.70 0.06
CA SER A 81 -9.25 -15.90 0.64
C SER A 81 -9.98 -16.21 1.95
N ALA A 82 -10.64 -17.37 2.03
CA ALA A 82 -11.32 -17.82 3.24
C ALA A 82 -10.34 -18.29 4.32
N THR A 83 -9.10 -18.60 3.92
CA THR A 83 -8.03 -19.10 4.77
C THR A 83 -6.86 -18.13 4.83
N CYS A 84 -6.17 -18.13 5.96
CA CYS A 84 -4.95 -17.35 6.14
C CYS A 84 -3.87 -17.87 5.18
N ILE A 85 -3.33 -16.99 4.34
CA ILE A 85 -2.24 -17.35 3.42
C ILE A 85 -0.95 -17.38 4.23
N LEU A 86 -0.45 -18.59 4.50
CA LEU A 86 0.89 -18.76 5.03
C LEU A 86 1.87 -18.63 3.87
N PRO A 87 2.90 -17.76 3.97
CA PRO A 87 3.84 -17.60 2.88
C PRO A 87 4.61 -18.91 2.64
N PRO A 88 4.80 -19.32 1.38
CA PRO A 88 5.64 -20.45 1.07
C PRO A 88 7.10 -20.19 1.49
N PRO A 89 7.88 -21.25 1.78
CA PRO A 89 9.21 -21.12 2.39
C PRO A 89 10.21 -20.29 1.56
N ASP A 90 10.04 -20.24 0.24
CA ASP A 90 10.82 -19.41 -0.67
C ASP A 90 10.54 -17.91 -0.49
N ALA A 91 9.33 -17.53 -0.09
CA ALA A 91 8.91 -16.15 0.13
C ALA A 91 8.94 -15.71 1.60
N ALA A 92 9.13 -16.65 2.54
CA ALA A 92 9.10 -16.39 3.98
C ALA A 92 10.06 -15.27 4.43
N HIS A 93 11.22 -15.16 3.79
CA HIS A 93 12.23 -14.11 4.06
C HIS A 93 11.72 -12.67 3.83
N ARG A 94 10.59 -12.50 3.13
CA ARG A 94 9.97 -11.19 2.86
C ARG A 94 8.98 -10.78 3.95
N PHE A 95 8.63 -11.68 4.86
CA PHE A 95 7.68 -11.43 5.93
C PHE A 95 8.42 -11.22 7.25
N LEU A 96 7.98 -10.20 7.99
CA LEU A 96 8.47 -9.93 9.33
C LEU A 96 7.70 -10.78 10.33
N ALA A 97 8.40 -11.30 11.33
CA ALA A 97 7.80 -11.98 12.48
C ALA A 97 6.97 -11.00 13.34
#